data_AF-D6PNS8-F1
#
_entry.id   AF-D6PNS8-F1
#
_cell.length_a   1.000
_cell.length_b   1.000
_cell.length_c   1.000
_cell.angle_alpha   90.00
_cell.angle_beta   90.00
_cell.angle_gamma   90.00
#
_symmetry.space_group_name_H-M   'P 1'
#
loop_
_entity.id
_entity.type
_entity.pdbx_description
1 polymer ?
#
loop_
_entity_poly.entity_id
_entity_poly.type
_entity_poly.pdbx_seq_one_letter_code
_entity_poly.pdbx_strand_id
1 'polypeptide(L)'
;GEIKQYYRSFLWSLVFTVPVFLTAMVFMYIPGIKDLLMFKVINMLTVGEIIRWVLATPVQFVIGWRFYTGSYKALRRGSANMDVLIALGTNAAYFYSLYTVLRAATSPDFKGVDFFETSAMLISFIILGKYLEVMAKGKTSQAIAKLMNLAPDTAILLSLDEEGN
;
A
#
# COMPACT_ATOMS: atom_id res chain seq x y z
N GLY A 1 -2.63 -16.90 -8.66
CA GLY A 1 -1.83 -15.99 -9.49
C GLY A 1 -1.49 -14.75 -8.67
N GLU A 2 -0.22 -14.35 -8.69
CA GLU A 2 0.29 -13.19 -7.92
C GLU A 2 -0.53 -11.91 -8.16
N ILE A 3 -1.00 -11.70 -9.40
CA ILE A 3 -1.90 -10.58 -9.76
C ILE A 3 -3.15 -10.54 -8.87
N LYS A 4 -3.82 -11.68 -8.65
CA LYS A 4 -5.05 -11.74 -7.84
C LYS A 4 -4.76 -11.45 -6.36
N GLN A 5 -3.56 -11.80 -5.88
CA GLN A 5 -3.15 -11.51 -4.50
C GLN A 5 -2.90 -10.01 -4.29
N TYR A 6 -2.20 -9.35 -5.22
CA TYR A 6 -2.01 -7.89 -5.16
C TYR A 6 -3.33 -7.13 -5.32
N TYR A 7 -4.20 -7.56 -6.22
CA TYR A 7 -5.53 -6.97 -6.39
C TYR A 7 -6.38 -7.08 -5.12
N ARG A 8 -6.47 -8.27 -4.50
CA ARG A 8 -7.21 -8.44 -3.23
C ARG A 8 -6.62 -7.58 -2.12
N SER A 9 -5.30 -7.51 -2.03
CA SER A 9 -4.61 -6.70 -1.03
C SER A 9 -4.90 -5.21 -1.19
N PHE A 10 -4.92 -4.73 -2.43
CA PHE A 10 -5.30 -3.36 -2.77
C PHE A 10 -6.77 -3.09 -2.43
N LEU A 11 -7.66 -4.03 -2.75
CA LEU A 11 -9.08 -3.89 -2.42
C LEU A 11 -9.29 -3.79 -0.91
N TRP A 12 -8.63 -4.65 -0.14
CA TRP A 12 -8.65 -4.60 1.32
C TRP A 12 -8.05 -3.30 1.86
N SER A 13 -7.00 -2.75 1.23
CA SER A 13 -6.43 -1.47 1.65
C SER A 13 -7.37 -0.31 1.41
N LEU A 14 -8.04 -0.28 0.26
CA LEU A 14 -9.06 0.73 -0.05
C LEU A 14 -10.22 0.74 0.96
N VAL A 15 -10.69 -0.43 1.40
CA VAL A 15 -11.82 -0.54 2.35
C VAL A 15 -11.56 0.25 3.63
N PHE A 16 -10.31 0.34 4.08
CA PHE A 16 -9.95 1.09 5.29
C PHE A 16 -9.36 2.47 4.97
N THR A 17 -8.54 2.60 3.93
CA THR A 17 -7.93 3.89 3.55
C THR A 17 -8.96 4.91 3.08
N VAL A 18 -10.00 4.49 2.35
CA VAL A 18 -11.03 5.42 1.86
C VAL A 18 -11.80 6.06 3.02
N PRO A 19 -12.33 5.31 4.00
CA PRO A 19 -12.88 5.90 5.21
C PRO A 19 -11.93 6.84 5.93
N VAL A 20 -10.65 6.48 6.12
CA VAL A 20 -9.65 7.36 6.75
C VAL A 20 -9.54 8.68 5.99
N PHE A 21 -9.37 8.62 4.68
CA PHE A 21 -9.28 9.79 3.81
C PHE A 21 -10.55 10.66 3.86
N LEU A 22 -11.73 10.03 3.81
CA LEU A 22 -13.00 10.76 3.89
C LEU A 22 -13.16 11.46 5.24
N THR A 23 -12.81 10.79 6.34
CA THR A 23 -12.89 11.37 7.69
C THR A 23 -11.92 12.54 7.87
N ALA A 24 -10.73 12.46 7.29
CA ALA A 24 -9.71 13.48 7.43
C ALA A 24 -9.92 14.67 6.48
N MET A 25 -10.35 14.45 5.24
CA MET A 25 -10.52 15.55 4.28
C MET A 25 -11.98 15.95 4.13
N VAL A 26 -12.87 15.03 3.76
CA VAL A 26 -14.22 15.36 3.29
C VAL A 26 -15.14 15.77 4.44
N PHE A 27 -15.14 14.99 5.51
CA PHE A 27 -16.05 15.20 6.64
C PHE A 27 -15.72 16.44 7.46
N MET A 28 -14.49 16.97 7.36
CA MET A 28 -14.13 18.25 7.96
C MET A 28 -14.78 19.47 7.27
N TYR A 29 -15.25 19.35 6.02
CA TYR A 29 -15.95 20.44 5.31
C TYR A 29 -17.47 20.47 5.57
N ILE A 30 -18.05 19.41 6.13
CA ILE A 30 -19.49 19.32 6.40
C ILE A 30 -19.74 19.77 7.85
N PRO A 31 -20.40 20.92 8.09
CA PRO A 31 -20.53 21.50 9.44
C PRO A 31 -21.10 20.51 10.48
N GLY A 32 -22.16 19.78 10.14
CA GLY A 32 -22.78 18.83 11.08
C GLY A 32 -21.92 17.60 11.43
N ILE A 33 -21.05 17.14 10.51
CA ILE A 33 -20.15 16.01 10.77
C ILE A 33 -18.87 16.49 11.46
N LYS A 34 -18.39 17.69 11.09
CA LYS A 34 -17.26 18.34 11.73
C LYS A 34 -17.47 18.50 13.23
N ASP A 35 -18.66 18.94 13.65
CA ASP A 35 -18.95 19.12 15.08
C ASP A 35 -18.91 17.79 15.86
N LEU A 36 -19.37 16.69 15.23
CA LEU A 36 -19.25 15.35 15.80
C LEU A 36 -17.78 14.87 15.85
N LEU A 37 -17.01 15.11 14.79
CA LEU A 37 -15.61 14.70 14.71
C LEU A 37 -14.72 15.51 15.65
N MET A 38 -15.01 16.80 15.84
CA MET A 38 -14.29 17.69 16.76
C MET A 38 -14.78 17.57 18.21
N PHE A 39 -15.77 16.72 18.47
CA PHE A 39 -16.21 16.42 19.83
C PHE A 39 -15.03 15.88 20.63
N LYS A 40 -14.73 16.54 21.75
CA LYS A 40 -13.60 16.20 22.61
C LYS A 40 -14.00 15.07 23.53
N VAL A 41 -13.31 13.94 23.45
CA VAL A 41 -13.56 12.78 24.30
C VAL A 41 -12.76 12.91 25.60
N ILE A 42 -11.46 13.20 25.50
CA ILE A 42 -10.55 13.38 26.64
C ILE A 42 -9.61 14.54 26.32
N ASN A 43 -9.59 15.59 27.15
CA ASN A 43 -8.73 16.76 26.96
C ASN A 43 -8.86 17.38 25.55
N MET A 44 -7.80 17.34 24.72
CA MET A 44 -7.82 17.80 23.33
C MET A 44 -8.04 16.67 22.32
N LEU A 45 -8.15 15.41 22.76
CA LEU A 45 -8.38 14.27 21.88
C LEU A 45 -9.81 14.28 21.33
N THR A 46 -9.91 14.27 20.01
CA THR A 46 -11.17 14.32 19.29
C THR A 46 -11.64 12.93 18.83
N VAL A 47 -12.95 12.76 18.64
CA VAL A 47 -13.53 11.54 18.07
C VAL A 47 -12.93 11.23 16.69
N GLY A 48 -12.69 12.27 15.88
CA GLY A 48 -12.11 12.11 14.54
C GLY A 48 -10.69 11.56 14.55
N GLU A 49 -9.85 11.94 15.51
CA GLU A 49 -8.50 11.38 15.67
C GLU A 49 -8.55 9.90 16.07
N ILE A 50 -9.47 9.52 16.97
CA ILE A 50 -9.66 8.12 17.37
C ILE A 50 -10.13 7.26 16.19
N ILE A 51 -11.11 7.74 15.42
CA ILE A 51 -11.61 7.04 14.23
C ILE A 51 -10.48 6.83 13.22
N ARG A 52 -9.72 7.89 12.91
CA ARG A 52 -8.59 7.82 11.97
C ARG A 52 -7.50 6.88 12.47
N TRP A 53 -7.17 6.93 13.76
CA TRP A 53 -6.21 6.03 14.38
C TRP A 53 -6.65 4.57 14.23
N VAL A 54 -7.87 4.23 14.67
CA VAL A 54 -8.42 2.87 14.64
C VAL A 54 -8.52 2.33 13.21
N LEU A 55 -8.89 3.15 12.23
CA LEU A 55 -8.99 2.73 10.84
C LEU A 55 -7.61 2.63 10.15
N ALA A 56 -6.64 3.47 10.54
CA ALA A 56 -5.29 3.44 9.99
C ALA A 56 -4.46 2.26 10.54
N THR A 57 -4.68 1.81 11.78
CA THR A 57 -3.93 0.71 12.39
C THR A 57 -4.00 -0.62 11.60
N PRO A 58 -5.18 -1.10 11.13
CA PRO A 58 -5.26 -2.27 10.25
C PRO A 58 -4.52 -2.07 8.93
N VAL A 59 -4.60 -0.88 8.33
CA VAL A 59 -3.87 -0.58 7.09
C VAL A 59 -2.36 -0.66 7.33
N GLN A 60 -1.89 -0.06 8.43
CA GLN A 60 -0.49 -0.03 8.80
C GLN A 60 0.06 -1.43 9.07
N PHE A 61 -0.55 -2.17 9.99
CA PHE A 61 0.05 -3.40 10.50
C PHE A 61 -0.43 -4.67 9.81
N VAL A 62 -1.67 -4.75 9.31
CA VAL A 62 -2.18 -5.97 8.65
C VAL A 62 -1.81 -5.94 7.18
N ILE A 63 -2.15 -4.86 6.49
CA ILE A 63 -1.95 -4.74 5.04
C ILE A 63 -0.49 -4.42 4.73
N GLY A 64 0.09 -3.50 5.52
CA GLY A 64 1.49 -3.13 5.46
C GLY A 64 2.46 -4.22 5.92
N TRP A 65 2.00 -5.28 6.62
CA TRP A 65 2.83 -6.37 7.17
C TRP A 65 3.86 -6.91 6.18
N ARG A 66 3.47 -7.04 4.90
CA ARG A 66 4.36 -7.51 3.82
C ARG A 66 5.64 -6.66 3.72
N PHE A 67 5.53 -5.34 3.86
CA PHE A 67 6.65 -4.41 3.75
C PHE A 67 7.55 -4.54 4.98
N TYR A 68 7.02 -4.75 6.17
CA TYR A 68 7.82 -5.02 7.37
C TYR A 68 8.64 -6.31 7.23
N THR A 69 8.01 -7.39 6.77
CA THR A 69 8.72 -8.66 6.55
C THR A 69 9.82 -8.53 5.48
N GLY A 70 9.55 -7.80 4.39
CA GLY A 70 10.53 -7.49 3.34
C GLY A 70 11.69 -6.63 3.86
N SER A 71 11.36 -5.60 4.64
CA SER A 71 12.33 -4.68 5.26
C SER A 71 13.26 -5.41 6.21
N TYR A 72 12.71 -6.23 7.12
CA TYR A 72 13.49 -6.96 8.10
C TYR A 72 14.47 -7.92 7.42
N LYS A 73 14.02 -8.63 6.37
CA LYS A 73 14.88 -9.51 5.57
C LYS A 73 15.99 -8.74 4.84
N ALA A 74 15.70 -7.55 4.30
CA ALA A 74 16.69 -6.71 3.62
C ALA A 74 17.74 -6.19 4.60
N LEU A 75 17.30 -5.60 5.71
CA LEU A 75 18.19 -5.07 6.75
C LEU A 75 19.08 -6.16 7.35
N ARG A 76 18.56 -7.36 7.58
CA ARG A 76 19.37 -8.50 8.04
C ARG A 76 20.49 -8.88 7.08
N ARG A 77 20.34 -8.59 5.79
CA ARG A 77 21.37 -8.80 4.75
C ARG A 77 22.26 -7.57 4.54
N GLY A 78 22.14 -6.54 5.38
CA GLY A 78 22.91 -5.30 5.26
C GLY A 78 22.52 -4.44 4.06
N SER A 79 21.34 -4.65 3.48
CA SER A 79 20.87 -3.87 2.33
C SER A 79 19.56 -3.15 2.60
N ALA A 80 19.37 -2.00 1.94
CA ALA A 80 18.11 -1.27 1.93
C ALA A 80 17.43 -1.47 0.58
N ASN A 81 16.19 -1.98 0.59
CA ASN A 81 15.38 -2.14 -0.61
C ASN A 81 14.13 -1.24 -0.57
N MET A 82 13.31 -1.29 -1.61
CA MET A 82 12.05 -0.53 -1.68
C MET A 82 11.18 -0.74 -0.43
N ASP A 83 11.10 -1.98 0.08
CA ASP A 83 10.28 -2.29 1.25
C ASP A 83 10.78 -1.55 2.51
N VAL A 84 12.10 -1.42 2.71
CA VAL A 84 12.70 -0.66 3.83
C VAL A 84 12.28 0.81 3.80
N LEU A 85 12.34 1.45 2.64
CA LEU A 85 11.95 2.85 2.49
C LEU A 85 10.46 3.03 2.82
N ILE A 86 9.62 2.11 2.34
CA ILE A 86 8.17 2.11 2.60
C ILE A 86 7.88 1.94 4.09
N ALA A 87 8.51 0.96 4.74
CA ALA A 87 8.31 0.71 6.15
C ALA A 87 8.76 1.90 6.99
N LEU A 88 9.92 2.51 6.70
CA LEU A 88 10.39 3.68 7.43
C LEU A 88 9.46 4.88 7.27
N GLY A 89 9.07 5.23 6.04
CA GLY A 89 8.22 6.40 5.79
C GLY A 89 6.84 6.28 6.42
N THR A 90 6.20 5.13 6.29
CA THR A 90 4.87 4.88 6.87
C THR A 90 4.92 4.76 8.39
N ASN A 91 5.95 4.11 8.95
CA ASN A 91 6.15 4.10 10.41
C ASN A 91 6.39 5.50 10.97
N ALA A 92 7.22 6.31 10.31
CA ALA A 92 7.48 7.68 10.75
C ALA A 92 6.19 8.49 10.85
N ALA A 93 5.33 8.44 9.82
CA ALA A 93 4.03 9.09 9.82
C ALA A 93 3.10 8.52 10.92
N TYR A 94 3.01 7.19 11.05
CA TYR A 94 2.14 6.54 12.02
C TYR A 94 2.55 6.82 13.48
N PHE A 95 3.84 6.65 13.81
CA PHE A 95 4.32 6.88 15.18
C PHE A 95 4.32 8.35 15.57
N TYR A 96 4.58 9.27 14.62
CA TYR A 96 4.38 10.69 14.87
C TYR A 96 2.92 10.99 15.22
N SER A 97 1.97 10.43 14.46
CA SER A 97 0.54 10.58 14.70
C SER A 97 0.08 9.97 16.02
N LEU A 98 0.67 8.83 16.40
CA LEU A 98 0.42 8.22 17.70
C LEU A 98 0.94 9.10 18.84
N TYR A 99 2.13 9.69 18.67
CA TYR A 99 2.69 10.63 19.64
C TYR A 99 1.81 11.88 19.79
N THR A 100 1.30 12.46 18.70
CA THR A 100 0.40 13.62 18.78
C THR A 100 -0.90 13.29 19.49
N VAL A 101 -1.50 12.13 19.21
CA VAL A 101 -2.71 11.63 19.91
C VAL A 101 -2.46 11.40 21.40
N LEU A 102 -1.36 10.76 21.78
CA LEU A 102 -1.02 10.52 23.19
C LEU A 102 -0.74 11.85 23.93
N ARG A 103 -0.10 12.80 23.25
CA ARG A 103 0.12 14.15 23.78
C ARG A 103 -1.20 14.92 23.95
N ALA A 104 -2.09 14.87 22.96
CA ALA A 104 -3.42 15.51 23.03
C ALA A 104 -4.30 14.90 24.15
N ALA A 105 -4.12 13.61 24.44
CA ALA A 105 -4.77 12.94 25.55
C ALA A 105 -4.21 13.36 26.93
N THR A 106 -2.92 13.70 27.02
CA THR A 106 -2.26 14.02 28.31
C THR A 106 -2.20 15.52 28.60
N SER A 107 -2.18 16.37 27.57
CA SER A 107 -1.97 17.82 27.69
C SER A 107 -3.21 18.59 27.22
N PRO A 108 -3.84 19.42 28.08
CA PRO A 108 -5.05 20.17 27.75
C PRO A 108 -4.89 21.22 26.64
N ASP A 109 -3.67 21.70 26.40
CA ASP A 109 -3.39 22.80 25.46
C ASP A 109 -2.68 22.37 24.18
N PHE A 110 -2.38 21.07 24.02
CA PHE A 110 -1.66 20.58 22.86
C PHE A 110 -2.60 20.36 21.68
N LYS A 111 -2.43 21.17 20.62
CA LYS A 111 -3.07 20.97 19.31
C LYS A 111 -2.03 20.44 18.32
N GLY A 112 -1.98 19.12 18.17
CA GLY A 112 -1.18 18.47 17.14
C GLY A 112 -1.97 18.25 15.85
N VAL A 113 -1.26 18.09 14.73
CA VAL A 113 -1.83 17.55 13.50
C VAL A 113 -1.38 16.10 13.40
N ASP A 114 -2.33 15.18 13.17
CA ASP A 114 -2.01 13.77 12.89
C ASP A 114 -1.86 13.52 11.38
N PHE A 115 -1.10 12.48 11.05
CA PHE A 115 -0.79 12.03 9.69
C PHE A 115 -1.19 10.55 9.47
N PHE A 116 -2.21 10.07 10.20
CA PHE A 116 -2.73 8.71 10.03
C PHE A 116 -3.24 8.48 8.62
N GLU A 117 -3.89 9.50 8.03
CA GLU A 117 -4.32 9.47 6.63
C GLU A 117 -3.15 9.30 5.67
N THR A 118 -2.05 10.01 5.90
CA THR A 118 -0.89 10.00 5.03
C THR A 118 -0.25 8.63 5.04
N SER A 119 -0.10 8.02 6.22
CA SER A 119 0.44 6.66 6.33
C SER A 119 -0.43 5.63 5.60
N ALA A 120 -1.74 5.66 5.84
CA ALA A 120 -2.68 4.73 5.22
C ALA A 120 -2.74 4.90 3.69
N MET A 121 -2.72 6.13 3.20
CA MET A 121 -2.71 6.44 1.78
C MET A 121 -1.41 6.01 1.10
N LEU A 122 -0.26 6.25 1.72
CA LEU A 122 1.03 5.80 1.19
C LEU A 122 1.03 4.29 0.98
N ILE A 123 0.61 3.51 1.99
CA ILE A 123 0.52 2.05 1.88
C ILE A 123 -0.39 1.64 0.71
N SER A 124 -1.58 2.24 0.62
CA SER A 124 -2.53 1.94 -0.45
C SER A 124 -1.99 2.27 -1.84
N PHE A 125 -1.36 3.43 -2.03
CA PHE A 125 -0.78 3.82 -3.32
C PHE A 125 0.41 2.97 -3.72
N ILE A 126 1.25 2.57 -2.76
CA ILE A 126 2.37 1.67 -3.03
C ILE A 126 1.85 0.30 -3.49
N ILE A 127 0.81 -0.23 -2.82
CA ILE A 127 0.20 -1.52 -3.22
C ILE A 127 -0.44 -1.40 -4.61
N LEU A 128 -1.10 -0.28 -4.91
CA LEU A 128 -1.62 0.00 -6.24
C LEU A 128 -0.50 0.01 -7.29
N GLY A 129 0.59 0.72 -7.03
CA GLY A 129 1.76 0.75 -7.92
C GLY A 129 2.32 -0.64 -8.17
N LYS A 130 2.48 -1.45 -7.11
CA LYS A 130 2.96 -2.84 -7.21
C LYS A 130 1.98 -3.73 -7.98
N TYR A 131 0.67 -3.51 -7.81
CA TYR A 131 -0.35 -4.19 -8.62
C TYR A 131 -0.24 -3.84 -10.11
N LEU A 132 -0.10 -2.56 -10.44
CA LEU A 132 0.07 -2.10 -11.83
C LEU A 132 1.37 -2.63 -12.45
N GLU A 133 2.45 -2.67 -11.67
CA GLU A 133 3.75 -3.23 -12.08
C GLU A 133 3.63 -4.72 -12.44
N VAL A 134 3.03 -5.53 -11.56
CA VAL A 134 2.84 -6.98 -11.79
C VAL A 134 1.89 -7.22 -12.97
N MET A 135 0.83 -6.41 -13.10
CA MET A 135 -0.09 -6.45 -14.24
C MET A 135 0.62 -6.18 -15.57
N ALA A 136 1.47 -5.15 -15.62
CA ALA A 136 2.22 -4.79 -16.81
C ALA A 136 3.21 -5.89 -17.20
N LYS A 137 3.98 -6.41 -16.24
CA LYS A 137 4.91 -7.54 -16.46
C LYS A 137 4.20 -8.80 -16.92
N GLY A 138 3.03 -9.11 -16.36
CA GLY A 138 2.22 -10.25 -16.77
C GLY A 138 1.78 -10.17 -18.23
N LYS A 139 1.34 -8.99 -18.69
CA LYS A 139 0.97 -8.77 -20.10
C LYS A 139 2.17 -8.92 -21.04
N THR A 140 3.32 -8.35 -20.69
CA THR A 140 4.54 -8.48 -21.50
C THR A 140 5.00 -9.94 -21.59
N SER A 141 4.99 -10.67 -20.48
CA SER A 141 5.33 -12.09 -20.45
C SER A 141 4.40 -12.93 -21.34
N GLN A 142 3.09 -12.64 -21.33
CA GLN A 142 2.13 -13.30 -22.23
C GLN A 142 2.40 -13.00 -23.71
N ALA A 143 2.77 -11.77 -24.04
CA ALA A 143 3.12 -11.40 -25.42
C ALA A 143 4.38 -12.14 -25.90
N ILE A 144 5.42 -12.22 -25.06
CA ILE A 144 6.65 -12.98 -25.37
C ILE A 144 6.33 -14.47 -25.52
N ALA A 145 5.54 -15.05 -24.62
CA ALA A 145 5.11 -16.44 -24.73
C ALA A 145 4.35 -16.71 -26.05
N LYS A 146 3.52 -15.76 -26.48
CA LYS A 146 2.81 -15.85 -27.77
C LYS A 146 3.76 -15.80 -28.97
N LEU A 147 4.80 -14.96 -28.92
CA LEU A 147 5.86 -14.92 -29.95
C LEU A 147 6.68 -16.21 -29.99
N MET A 148 7.01 -16.79 -28.84
CA MET A 148 7.69 -18.08 -28.76
C MET A 148 6.84 -19.20 -29.35
N ASN A 149 5.54 -19.22 -29.09
CA ASN A 149 4.60 -20.20 -29.68
C ASN A 149 4.38 -20.00 -31.19
N LEU A 150 4.79 -18.87 -31.77
CA LEU A 150 4.74 -18.62 -33.22
C LEU A 150 5.99 -19.14 -33.94
N ALA A 151 7.08 -19.45 -33.21
CA ALA A 151 8.24 -20.11 -33.79
C ALA A 151 7.90 -21.59 -34.07
N PRO A 152 8.07 -22.09 -35.31
CA PRO A 152 7.75 -23.48 -35.63
C PRO A 152 8.74 -24.43 -34.93
N ASP A 153 8.20 -25.43 -34.24
CA ASP A 153 9.00 -26.45 -33.53
C ASP A 153 9.71 -27.44 -34.48
N THR A 154 9.27 -27.52 -35.74
CA THR A 154 9.75 -28.49 -36.72
C THR A 154 10.22 -27.81 -37.99
N ALA A 155 11.41 -28.17 -38.45
CA ALA A 155 11.93 -27.81 -39.76
C ALA A 155 11.98 -29.04 -40.67
N ILE A 156 11.61 -28.87 -41.95
CA ILE A 156 11.77 -29.91 -42.98
C ILE A 156 13.20 -29.78 -43.53
N LEU A 157 14.03 -30.79 -43.30
CA LEU A 157 15.38 -30.87 -43.85
C LEU A 157 15.31 -31.45 -45.27
N LEU A 158 15.76 -30.68 -46.25
CA LEU A 158 16.01 -31.14 -47.61
C LEU A 158 17.49 -31.50 -47.72
N SER A 159 17.79 -32.80 -47.77
CA SER A 159 19.11 -33.33 -48.11
C SER A 159 19.13 -33.74 -49.59
N LEU A 160 20.09 -33.21 -50.34
CA LEU A 160 20.37 -33.66 -51.71
C LEU A 160 21.22 -34.93 -51.62
N ASP A 161 20.72 -36.05 -52.15
CA ASP A 161 21.54 -37.23 -52.37
C ASP A 161 22.54 -36.95 -53.51
N GLU A 162 23.75 -37.51 -53.41
CA GLU A 162 24.83 -37.35 -54.40
C GLU A 162 24.45 -37.89 -55.80
N GLU A 163 23.30 -38.55 -55.96
CA GLU A 163 22.80 -39.10 -57.22
C GLU A 163 21.84 -38.17 -58.01
N GLY A 164 21.56 -36.96 -57.54
CA GLY A 164 21.03 -35.88 -58.38
C GLY A 164 19.69 -36.14 -59.08
N ASN A 165 18.62 -36.40 -58.32
CA ASN A 165 17.24 -36.18 -58.76
C ASN A 165 16.44 -35.41 -57.70
#